data_AF-A0A952BEK9-F1
#
_entry.id   AF-A0A952BEK9-F1
#
_cell.length_a   1.000
_cell.length_b   1.000
_cell.length_c   1.000
_cell.angle_alpha   90.00
_cell.angle_beta   90.00
_cell.angle_gamma   90.00
#
_symmetry.space_group_name_H-M   'P 1'
#
loop_
_entity.id
_entity.type
_entity.pdbx_description
1 polymer ?
#
loop_
_entity_poly.entity_id
_entity_poly.type
_entity_poly.pdbx_seq_one_letter_code
_entity_poly.pdbx_strand_id
1 'polypeptide(L)'
;MDGEKMAKGKNVLTTGDVAKICNVAPRTVSKWFDNGQLKGYRIPGSKDRRIPRSELLRFMKEHKIPAAGLESGQMRVLIVDSNSEESSVLSDGLSANDNYEVQVVQNTFETGMVALKFSPHVMLISLFSDRVDAEGICRSIRENEELQTIKILALGNHLSDSEAAALMSKGFDGLVSNPSDVSEVIKRIEEATAIIY
;
A
#
# COMPACT_ATOMS: atom_id res chain seq x y z
N MET A 1 -5.27 -26.95 -26.25
CA MET A 1 -5.45 -27.22 -24.80
C MET A 1 -4.17 -26.73 -24.16
N ASP A 2 -4.13 -25.41 -23.96
CA ASP A 2 -2.90 -24.66 -23.79
C ASP A 2 -2.86 -24.09 -22.37
N GLY A 3 -1.68 -24.24 -21.77
CA GLY A 3 -1.47 -24.18 -20.33
C GLY A 3 -1.67 -22.80 -19.71
N GLU A 4 -2.22 -22.83 -18.50
CA GLU A 4 -2.23 -21.68 -17.61
C GLU A 4 -0.97 -21.71 -16.74
N LYS A 5 0.03 -20.94 -17.18
CA LYS A 5 1.24 -20.65 -16.42
C LYS A 5 0.87 -19.81 -15.19
N MET A 6 0.87 -20.42 -14.01
CA MET A 6 1.01 -19.69 -12.74
C MET A 6 2.38 -18.98 -12.72
N ALA A 7 2.41 -17.67 -12.92
CA ALA A 7 3.59 -16.85 -12.69
C ALA A 7 3.73 -16.56 -11.17
N LYS A 8 4.36 -17.49 -10.43
CA LYS A 8 4.85 -17.27 -9.06
C LYS A 8 6.00 -16.25 -9.06
N GLY A 9 5.79 -15.06 -8.49
CA GLY A 9 6.86 -14.13 -8.12
C GLY A 9 7.85 -14.79 -7.14
N LYS A 10 9.15 -14.61 -7.36
CA LYS A 10 10.24 -15.42 -6.80
C LYS A 10 10.30 -15.39 -5.26
N ASN A 11 10.04 -16.52 -4.61
CA ASN A 11 10.12 -16.73 -3.14
C ASN A 11 11.53 -16.61 -2.51
N VAL A 12 12.54 -16.19 -3.25
CA VAL A 12 13.95 -16.24 -2.85
C VAL A 12 14.69 -14.98 -3.30
N LEU A 13 15.31 -14.30 -2.34
CA LEU A 13 16.00 -13.02 -2.48
C LEU A 13 17.51 -13.19 -2.48
N THR A 14 18.22 -12.30 -3.17
CA THR A 14 19.68 -12.17 -3.07
C THR A 14 20.06 -11.22 -1.92
N THR A 15 21.33 -11.22 -1.52
CA THR A 15 21.84 -10.24 -0.54
C THR A 15 21.67 -8.79 -1.01
N GLY A 16 21.70 -8.54 -2.32
CA GLY A 16 21.47 -7.21 -2.88
C GLY A 16 20.03 -6.77 -2.74
N ASP A 17 19.08 -7.68 -2.96
CA ASP A 17 17.65 -7.41 -2.80
C ASP A 17 17.33 -7.09 -1.34
N VAL A 18 17.82 -7.92 -0.40
CA VAL A 18 17.64 -7.70 1.03
C VAL A 18 18.28 -6.39 1.50
N ALA A 19 19.43 -6.02 0.94
CA ALA A 19 20.14 -4.79 1.27
C ALA A 19 19.31 -3.55 0.92
N LYS A 20 18.70 -3.55 -0.28
CA LYS A 20 17.77 -2.49 -0.69
C LYS A 20 16.56 -2.42 0.24
N ILE A 21 15.96 -3.57 0.54
CA ILE A 21 14.75 -3.65 1.36
C ILE A 21 14.99 -3.16 2.81
N CYS A 22 16.11 -3.55 3.41
CA CYS A 22 16.45 -3.15 4.78
C CYS A 22 17.17 -1.79 4.85
N ASN A 23 17.37 -1.11 3.71
CA ASN A 23 18.16 0.11 3.57
C ASN A 23 19.56 0.02 4.24
N VAL A 24 20.29 -1.05 3.97
CA VAL A 24 21.64 -1.29 4.49
C VAL A 24 22.62 -1.63 3.37
N ALA A 25 23.92 -1.56 3.66
CA ALA A 25 24.94 -2.05 2.73
C ALA A 25 24.83 -3.59 2.52
N PRO A 26 25.03 -4.13 1.29
CA PRO A 26 25.02 -5.58 1.02
C PRO A 26 26.01 -6.40 1.87
N ARG A 27 27.08 -5.75 2.34
CA ARG A 27 28.05 -6.34 3.26
C ARG A 27 27.45 -6.63 4.63
N THR A 28 26.53 -5.79 5.10
CA THR A 28 25.79 -5.98 6.36
C THR A 28 24.89 -7.21 6.27
N VAL A 29 24.14 -7.35 5.17
CA VAL A 29 23.31 -8.54 4.93
C VAL A 29 24.14 -9.82 4.85
N SER A 30 25.30 -9.75 4.17
CA SER A 30 26.22 -10.89 4.12
C SER A 30 26.68 -11.32 5.51
N LYS A 31 26.97 -10.37 6.42
CA LYS A 31 27.32 -10.67 7.82
C LYS A 31 26.16 -11.29 8.58
N TRP A 32 24.94 -10.76 8.45
CA TRP A 32 23.76 -11.35 9.10
C TRP A 32 23.54 -12.80 8.68
N PHE A 33 23.76 -13.11 7.40
CA PHE A 33 23.66 -14.46 6.88
C PHE A 33 24.78 -15.37 7.39
N ASP A 34 26.04 -14.93 7.29
CA ASP A 34 27.21 -15.74 7.63
C ASP A 34 27.28 -16.03 9.15
N ASN A 35 26.74 -15.12 9.97
CA ASN A 35 26.62 -15.30 11.41
C ASN A 35 25.34 -16.06 11.82
N GLY A 36 24.52 -16.52 10.86
CA GLY A 36 23.34 -17.34 11.10
C GLY A 36 22.10 -16.59 11.60
N GLN A 37 22.15 -15.25 11.72
CA GLN A 37 21.00 -14.45 12.14
C GLN A 37 19.91 -14.44 11.04
N LEU A 38 20.33 -14.28 9.78
CA LEU A 38 19.47 -14.33 8.61
C LEU A 38 19.62 -15.68 7.90
N LYS A 39 18.62 -16.55 8.00
CA LYS A 39 18.69 -17.90 7.45
C LYS A 39 18.47 -17.92 5.93
N GLY A 40 19.12 -18.88 5.29
CA GLY A 40 18.94 -19.21 3.88
C GLY A 40 19.96 -20.24 3.43
N TYR A 41 20.22 -20.33 2.13
CA TYR A 41 21.15 -21.31 1.57
C TYR A 41 22.13 -20.66 0.59
N ARG A 42 23.25 -21.34 0.36
CA ARG A 42 24.22 -20.97 -0.67
C ARG A 42 24.00 -21.83 -1.91
N ILE A 43 24.25 -21.26 -3.08
CA ILE A 43 24.22 -22.03 -4.32
C ILE A 43 25.50 -22.89 -4.38
N PRO A 44 25.42 -24.22 -4.60
CA PRO A 44 26.59 -25.07 -4.78
C PRO A 44 27.51 -24.52 -5.88
N GLY A 45 28.80 -24.38 -5.59
CA GLY A 45 29.79 -23.86 -6.55
C GLY A 45 29.82 -22.33 -6.70
N SER A 46 28.96 -21.57 -6.00
CA SER A 46 28.98 -20.10 -5.99
C SER A 46 29.08 -19.54 -4.57
N LYS A 47 29.57 -18.30 -4.45
CA LYS A 47 29.53 -17.53 -3.20
C LYS A 47 28.17 -16.88 -2.97
N ASP A 48 27.23 -17.03 -3.90
CA ASP A 48 25.92 -16.42 -3.86
C ASP A 48 25.03 -17.03 -2.78
N ARG A 49 24.39 -16.13 -2.04
CA ARG A 49 23.42 -16.46 -0.99
C ARG A 49 22.00 -16.28 -1.53
N ARG A 50 21.10 -17.11 -1.03
CA ARG A 50 19.68 -17.13 -1.35
C ARG A 50 18.90 -17.14 -0.05
N ILE A 51 18.11 -16.10 0.15
CA ILE A 51 17.40 -15.81 1.40
C ILE A 51 15.90 -15.98 1.11
N PRO A 52 15.25 -17.01 1.66
CA PRO A 52 13.80 -17.14 1.54
C PRO A 52 13.09 -15.92 2.11
N ARG A 53 12.03 -15.49 1.44
CA ARG A 53 11.25 -14.32 1.86
C ARG A 53 10.71 -14.44 3.29
N SER A 54 10.26 -15.64 3.66
CA SER A 54 9.77 -15.94 5.01
C SER A 54 10.83 -15.74 6.10
N GLU A 55 12.08 -16.11 5.82
CA GLU A 55 13.19 -15.94 6.78
C GLU A 55 13.56 -14.47 6.96
N LEU A 56 13.47 -13.67 5.89
CA LEU A 56 13.72 -12.24 5.98
C LEU A 56 12.62 -11.52 6.80
N LEU A 57 11.35 -11.85 6.57
CA LEU A 57 10.23 -11.35 7.38
C LEU A 57 10.43 -11.67 8.87
N ARG A 58 10.80 -12.93 9.18
CA ARG A 58 11.08 -13.37 10.55
C ARG A 58 12.21 -12.56 11.18
N PHE A 59 13.33 -12.43 10.48
CA PHE A 59 14.50 -11.68 10.94
C PHE A 59 14.19 -10.21 11.23
N MET A 60 13.43 -9.55 10.35
CA MET A 60 13.09 -8.14 10.52
C MET A 60 12.15 -7.90 11.70
N LYS A 61 11.18 -8.79 11.91
CA LYS A 61 10.29 -8.76 13.08
C LYS A 61 11.08 -8.96 14.37
N GLU A 62 12.02 -9.91 14.39
CA GLU A 62 12.86 -10.21 15.55
C GLU A 62 13.79 -9.05 15.92
N HIS A 63 14.36 -8.38 14.91
CA HIS A 63 15.33 -7.30 15.10
C HIS A 63 14.73 -5.87 15.02
N LYS A 64 13.41 -5.75 14.94
CA LYS A 64 12.68 -4.47 14.81
C LYS A 64 13.19 -3.60 13.65
N ILE A 65 13.57 -4.23 12.53
CA ILE A 65 14.01 -3.51 11.34
C ILE A 65 12.77 -3.05 10.57
N PRO A 66 12.65 -1.75 10.23
CA PRO A 66 11.50 -1.24 9.48
C PRO A 66 11.35 -1.99 8.16
N ALA A 67 10.19 -2.62 7.93
CA ALA A 67 9.89 -3.40 6.74
C ALA A 67 9.48 -2.54 5.54
N ALA A 68 10.06 -1.35 5.40
CA ALA A 68 9.69 -0.35 4.39
C ALA A 68 9.78 -0.88 2.94
N GLY A 69 10.51 -1.97 2.68
CA GLY A 69 10.55 -2.64 1.37
C GLY A 69 10.05 -4.09 1.37
N LEU A 70 9.34 -4.56 2.40
CA LEU A 70 8.91 -5.95 2.56
C LEU A 70 7.40 -6.17 2.62
N GLU A 71 6.59 -5.16 2.39
CA GLU A 71 5.19 -5.42 2.03
C GLU A 71 5.18 -5.95 0.58
N SER A 72 4.93 -7.25 0.39
CA SER A 72 4.87 -7.89 -0.94
C SER A 72 3.45 -8.12 -1.39
N GLY A 73 2.56 -7.22 -1.03
CA GLY A 73 1.55 -6.79 -1.98
C GLY A 73 2.01 -5.44 -2.50
N GLN A 74 1.74 -5.16 -3.77
CA GLN A 74 1.56 -3.76 -4.13
C GLN A 74 0.52 -3.19 -3.16
N MET A 75 0.76 -1.99 -2.64
CA MET A 75 -0.19 -1.25 -1.85
C MET A 75 -1.42 -1.02 -2.73
N ARG A 76 -2.49 -1.77 -2.45
CA ARG A 76 -3.76 -1.68 -3.15
C ARG A 76 -4.47 -0.40 -2.76
N VAL A 77 -4.64 0.50 -3.73
CA VAL A 77 -5.30 1.79 -3.57
C VAL A 77 -6.58 1.80 -4.40
N LEU A 78 -7.71 2.07 -3.76
CA LEU A 78 -8.99 2.26 -4.43
C LEU A 78 -9.29 3.76 -4.51
N ILE A 79 -9.34 4.32 -5.70
CA ILE A 79 -9.78 5.69 -5.96
C ILE A 79 -11.28 5.69 -6.20
N VAL A 80 -12.01 6.53 -5.50
CA VAL A 80 -13.44 6.75 -5.66
C VAL A 80 -13.68 8.19 -6.06
N ASP A 81 -13.89 8.41 -7.36
CA ASP A 81 -14.08 9.74 -7.93
C ASP A 81 -14.90 9.65 -9.22
N SER A 82 -15.94 10.47 -9.34
CA SER A 82 -16.76 10.53 -10.55
C SER A 82 -16.09 11.28 -11.70
N ASN A 83 -15.05 12.07 -11.44
CA ASN A 83 -14.29 12.74 -12.48
C ASN A 83 -13.28 11.77 -13.11
N SER A 84 -13.58 11.29 -14.31
CA SER A 84 -12.75 10.32 -15.02
C SER A 84 -11.36 10.86 -15.39
N GLU A 85 -11.25 12.16 -15.65
CA GLU A 85 -9.98 12.78 -16.05
C GLU A 85 -9.03 12.89 -14.86
N GLU A 86 -9.51 13.47 -13.75
CA GLU A 86 -8.74 13.61 -12.51
C GLU A 86 -8.33 12.25 -11.93
N SER A 87 -9.27 11.30 -11.87
CA SER A 87 -8.97 9.95 -11.38
C SER A 87 -8.01 9.17 -12.27
N SER A 88 -8.05 9.35 -13.59
CA SER A 88 -7.08 8.73 -14.51
C SER A 88 -5.67 9.29 -14.28
N VAL A 89 -5.53 10.61 -14.17
CA VAL A 89 -4.23 11.25 -13.92
C VAL A 89 -3.64 10.78 -12.60
N LEU A 90 -4.45 10.72 -11.53
CA LEU A 90 -4.01 10.24 -10.23
C LEU A 90 -3.64 8.75 -10.27
N SER A 91 -4.46 7.93 -10.95
CA SER A 91 -4.20 6.50 -11.13
C SER A 91 -2.88 6.26 -11.87
N ASP A 92 -2.64 6.98 -12.96
CA ASP A 92 -1.40 6.87 -13.75
C ASP A 92 -0.19 7.32 -12.94
N GLY A 93 -0.31 8.41 -12.18
CA GLY A 93 0.75 8.91 -11.31
C GLY A 93 1.13 7.93 -10.19
N LEU A 94 0.14 7.30 -9.55
CA LEU A 94 0.38 6.29 -8.52
C LEU A 94 0.93 4.99 -9.13
N SER A 95 0.38 4.55 -10.27
CA SER A 95 0.79 3.31 -10.94
C SER A 95 2.18 3.39 -11.57
N ALA A 96 2.72 4.60 -11.77
CA ALA A 96 4.12 4.80 -12.17
C ALA A 96 5.12 4.33 -11.11
N ASN A 97 4.67 4.11 -9.87
CA ASN A 97 5.44 3.51 -8.80
C ASN A 97 5.01 2.06 -8.60
N ASP A 98 5.93 1.12 -8.86
CA ASP A 98 5.70 -0.34 -8.77
C ASP A 98 5.17 -0.81 -7.40
N ASN A 99 5.25 0.04 -6.37
CA ASN A 99 4.73 -0.24 -5.04
C ASN A 99 3.20 -0.14 -4.95
N TYR A 100 2.48 0.42 -5.94
CA TYR A 100 1.03 0.59 -5.88
C TYR A 100 0.29 -0.25 -6.93
N GLU A 101 -0.85 -0.81 -6.54
CA GLU A 101 -1.84 -1.40 -7.44
C GLU A 101 -3.11 -0.56 -7.30
N VAL A 102 -3.55 0.07 -8.39
CA VAL A 102 -4.62 1.07 -8.31
C VAL A 102 -5.86 0.59 -9.05
N GLN A 103 -7.03 0.75 -8.42
CA GLN A 103 -8.32 0.63 -9.09
C GLN A 103 -9.11 1.92 -8.91
N VAL A 104 -9.94 2.23 -9.90
CA VAL A 104 -10.80 3.42 -9.91
C VAL A 104 -12.26 2.99 -9.98
N VAL A 105 -13.09 3.62 -9.16
CA VAL A 105 -14.55 3.50 -9.18
C VAL A 105 -15.17 4.89 -9.27
N GLN A 106 -16.22 5.03 -10.07
CA GLN A 106 -16.82 6.34 -10.39
C GLN A 106 -18.14 6.61 -9.67
N ASN A 107 -18.61 5.69 -8.83
CA ASN A 107 -19.90 5.81 -8.14
C ASN A 107 -19.95 5.05 -6.81
N THR A 108 -20.89 5.46 -5.95
CA THR A 108 -21.12 4.88 -4.62
C THR A 108 -21.47 3.39 -4.66
N PHE A 109 -22.25 2.96 -5.66
CA PHE A 109 -22.80 1.60 -5.74
C PHE A 109 -21.70 0.54 -5.94
N GLU A 110 -20.77 0.79 -6.86
CA GLU A 110 -19.67 -0.14 -7.15
C GLU A 110 -18.61 -0.17 -6.04
N THR A 111 -18.50 0.91 -5.26
CA THR A 111 -17.42 1.11 -4.29
C THR A 111 -17.32 -0.04 -3.28
N GLY A 112 -18.44 -0.44 -2.67
CA GLY A 112 -18.44 -1.51 -1.68
C GLY A 112 -18.10 -2.89 -2.27
N MET A 113 -18.61 -3.18 -3.48
CA MET A 113 -18.33 -4.43 -4.19
C MET A 113 -16.85 -4.56 -4.56
N VAL A 114 -16.26 -3.48 -5.08
CA VAL A 114 -14.83 -3.43 -5.39
C VAL A 114 -14.01 -3.47 -4.11
N ALA A 115 -14.39 -2.76 -3.05
CA ALA A 115 -13.69 -2.80 -1.76
C ALA A 115 -13.61 -4.23 -1.19
N LEU A 116 -14.68 -5.01 -1.26
CA LEU A 116 -14.67 -6.41 -0.81
C LEU A 116 -13.77 -7.30 -1.68
N LYS A 117 -13.87 -7.18 -3.02
CA LYS A 117 -13.13 -8.03 -3.96
C LYS A 117 -11.64 -7.68 -4.05
N PHE A 118 -11.34 -6.39 -4.05
CA PHE A 118 -9.99 -5.84 -4.20
C PHE A 118 -9.28 -5.73 -2.86
N SER A 119 -10.02 -5.69 -1.74
CA SER A 119 -9.50 -5.56 -0.38
C SER A 119 -8.42 -4.46 -0.29
N PRO A 120 -8.72 -3.20 -0.67
CA PRO A 120 -7.71 -2.15 -0.72
C PRO A 120 -7.13 -1.90 0.66
N HIS A 121 -5.86 -1.54 0.75
CA HIS A 121 -5.30 -1.06 2.02
C HIS A 121 -5.69 0.39 2.28
N VAL A 122 -5.82 1.18 1.19
CA VAL A 122 -6.21 2.58 1.24
C VAL A 122 -7.31 2.87 0.23
N MET A 123 -8.30 3.65 0.65
CA MET A 123 -9.35 4.20 -0.19
C MET A 123 -9.19 5.73 -0.24
N LEU A 124 -9.06 6.28 -1.44
CA LEU A 124 -9.01 7.71 -1.70
C LEU A 124 -10.39 8.15 -2.22
N ILE A 125 -11.11 8.98 -1.49
CA ILE A 125 -12.50 9.34 -1.85
C ILE A 125 -12.59 10.84 -2.14
N SER A 126 -13.02 11.19 -3.35
CA SER A 126 -13.25 12.57 -3.76
C SER A 126 -14.43 13.20 -3.04
N LEU A 127 -14.22 14.39 -2.48
CA LEU A 127 -15.28 15.20 -1.86
C LEU A 127 -15.99 16.13 -2.87
N PHE A 128 -15.52 16.20 -4.12
CA PHE A 128 -16.01 17.14 -5.12
C PHE A 128 -17.19 16.62 -5.96
N SER A 129 -17.60 15.36 -5.72
CA SER A 129 -18.60 14.66 -6.53
C SER A 129 -19.99 14.69 -5.89
N ASP A 130 -21.01 14.94 -6.70
CA ASP A 130 -22.42 14.75 -6.34
C ASP A 130 -22.90 13.30 -6.50
N ARG A 131 -22.13 12.47 -7.23
CA ARG A 131 -22.43 11.04 -7.48
C ARG A 131 -21.81 10.09 -6.45
N VAL A 132 -20.85 10.59 -5.67
CA VAL A 132 -20.14 9.84 -4.63
C VAL A 132 -20.54 10.38 -3.26
N ASP A 133 -21.26 9.58 -2.47
CA ASP A 133 -21.54 9.89 -1.08
C ASP A 133 -20.35 9.44 -0.21
N ALA A 134 -19.34 10.29 -0.11
CA ALA A 134 -18.11 9.98 0.60
C ALA A 134 -18.35 9.60 2.07
N GLU A 135 -19.29 10.27 2.73
CA GLU A 135 -19.62 10.03 4.13
C GLU A 135 -20.42 8.74 4.30
N GLY A 136 -21.37 8.47 3.41
CA GLY A 136 -22.12 7.21 3.37
C GLY A 136 -21.21 6.01 3.13
N ILE A 137 -20.25 6.13 2.21
CA ILE A 137 -19.22 5.11 1.97
C ILE A 137 -18.38 4.91 3.23
N CYS A 138 -17.82 5.98 3.80
CA CYS A 138 -16.99 5.88 5.00
C CYS A 138 -17.73 5.18 6.14
N ARG A 139 -18.97 5.57 6.41
CA ARG A 139 -19.83 4.93 7.41
C ARG A 139 -20.04 3.45 7.13
N SER A 140 -20.41 3.09 5.89
CA SER A 140 -20.65 1.70 5.50
C SER A 140 -19.41 0.82 5.65
N ILE A 141 -18.23 1.35 5.33
CA ILE A 141 -16.94 0.67 5.52
C ILE A 141 -16.63 0.48 7.01
N ARG A 142 -16.92 1.48 7.85
CA ARG A 142 -16.70 1.40 9.31
C ARG A 142 -17.67 0.48 10.02
N GLU A 143 -18.90 0.36 9.55
CA GLU A 143 -19.91 -0.56 10.09
C GLU A 143 -19.64 -2.03 9.72
N ASN A 144 -18.81 -2.31 8.71
CA ASN A 144 -18.46 -3.65 8.28
C ASN A 144 -17.10 -4.09 8.85
N GLU A 145 -17.10 -5.06 9.76
CA GLU A 145 -15.89 -5.58 10.45
C GLU A 145 -14.78 -6.05 9.48
N GLU A 146 -15.13 -6.61 8.31
CA GLU A 146 -14.16 -7.09 7.32
C GLU A 146 -13.40 -5.94 6.63
N LEU A 147 -14.00 -4.74 6.59
CA LEU A 147 -13.50 -3.58 5.87
C LEU A 147 -12.89 -2.51 6.80
N GLN A 148 -12.96 -2.71 8.12
CA GLN A 148 -12.45 -1.74 9.09
C GLN A 148 -10.93 -1.51 9.02
N THR A 149 -10.18 -2.45 8.45
CA THR A 149 -8.73 -2.30 8.26
C THR A 149 -8.35 -1.33 7.15
N ILE A 150 -9.30 -0.98 6.27
CA ILE A 150 -9.07 -0.07 5.15
C ILE A 150 -8.87 1.35 5.68
N LYS A 151 -7.78 1.99 5.28
CA LYS A 151 -7.55 3.42 5.53
C LYS A 151 -8.33 4.27 4.55
N ILE A 152 -9.06 5.27 5.05
CA ILE A 152 -9.93 6.11 4.22
C ILE A 152 -9.39 7.54 4.24
N LEU A 153 -8.91 8.01 3.10
CA LEU A 153 -8.44 9.39 2.92
C LEU A 153 -9.43 10.16 2.06
N ALA A 154 -9.84 11.33 2.55
CA ALA A 154 -10.60 12.27 1.74
C ALA A 154 -9.68 13.01 0.78
N LEU A 155 -10.12 13.21 -0.46
CA LEU A 155 -9.49 14.10 -1.43
C LEU A 155 -10.29 15.41 -1.46
N GLY A 156 -9.67 16.51 -1.05
CA GLY A 156 -10.34 17.80 -0.96
C GLY A 156 -9.36 18.96 -1.11
N ASN A 157 -9.86 20.14 -1.46
CA ASN A 157 -9.07 21.36 -1.65
C ASN A 157 -9.66 22.45 -0.77
N HIS A 158 -8.80 23.30 -0.21
CA HIS A 158 -9.22 24.51 0.52
C HIS A 158 -10.20 24.27 1.68
N LEU A 159 -10.17 23.10 2.32
CA LEU A 159 -10.97 22.85 3.53
C LEU A 159 -10.43 23.67 4.70
N SER A 160 -11.33 24.26 5.47
CA SER A 160 -11.03 24.86 6.77
C SER A 160 -10.68 23.80 7.81
N ASP A 161 -10.02 24.21 8.89
CA ASP A 161 -9.69 23.31 10.01
C ASP A 161 -10.94 22.65 10.61
N SER A 162 -12.07 23.36 10.62
CA SER A 162 -13.34 22.83 11.11
C SER A 162 -13.91 21.73 10.21
N GLU A 163 -13.78 21.88 8.88
CA GLU A 163 -14.24 20.86 7.93
C GLU A 163 -13.35 19.63 7.95
N ALA A 164 -12.03 19.83 8.03
CA ALA A 164 -11.07 18.74 8.19
C ALA A 164 -11.34 17.96 9.50
N ALA A 165 -11.57 18.65 10.62
CA ALA A 165 -11.91 18.01 11.89
C ALA A 165 -13.26 17.26 11.82
N ALA A 166 -14.24 17.80 11.10
CA ALA A 166 -15.52 17.13 10.89
C ALA A 166 -15.36 15.81 10.12
N LEU A 167 -14.53 15.76 9.08
CA LEU A 167 -14.24 14.52 8.34
C LEU A 167 -13.61 13.45 9.25
N MET A 168 -12.64 13.83 10.07
CA MET A 168 -12.02 12.90 11.04
C MET A 168 -13.06 12.34 12.01
N SER A 169 -13.97 13.19 12.52
CA SER A 169 -15.06 12.74 13.42
C SER A 169 -16.04 11.77 12.75
N LYS A 170 -16.12 11.79 11.41
CA LYS A 170 -16.96 10.89 10.60
C LYS A 170 -16.27 9.58 10.23
N GLY A 171 -15.01 9.39 10.63
CA GLY A 171 -14.29 8.12 10.50
C GLY A 171 -13.24 8.08 9.38
N PHE A 172 -12.96 9.20 8.72
CA PHE A 172 -11.81 9.31 7.81
C PHE A 172 -10.49 9.24 8.61
N ASP A 173 -9.48 8.58 8.05
CA ASP A 173 -8.14 8.50 8.65
C ASP A 173 -7.25 9.69 8.25
N GLY A 174 -7.63 10.43 7.22
CA GLY A 174 -6.84 11.54 6.71
C GLY A 174 -7.51 12.33 5.61
N LEU A 175 -6.84 13.42 5.25
CA LEU A 175 -7.19 14.30 4.16
C LEU A 175 -5.97 14.39 3.23
N VAL A 176 -6.19 14.55 1.94
CA VAL A 176 -5.19 15.02 0.97
C VAL A 176 -5.68 16.39 0.51
N SER A 177 -4.87 17.42 0.72
CA SER A 177 -5.29 18.82 0.53
C SER A 177 -5.02 19.35 -0.87
N ASN A 178 -4.20 18.63 -1.64
CA ASN A 178 -3.96 18.86 -3.06
C ASN A 178 -3.86 17.52 -3.80
N PRO A 179 -4.99 16.95 -4.25
CA PRO A 179 -5.02 15.65 -4.95
C PRO A 179 -4.27 15.63 -6.28
N SER A 180 -4.01 16.79 -6.89
CA SER A 180 -3.24 16.90 -8.13
C SER A 180 -1.73 16.74 -7.92
N ASP A 181 -1.24 16.87 -6.69
CA ASP A 181 0.16 16.56 -6.34
C ASP A 181 0.28 15.09 -5.91
N VAL A 182 0.67 14.24 -6.87
CA VAL A 182 0.89 12.81 -6.64
C VAL A 182 1.89 12.55 -5.51
N SER A 183 2.89 13.42 -5.32
CA SER A 183 3.88 13.26 -4.24
C SER A 183 3.25 13.49 -2.87
N GLU A 184 2.33 14.46 -2.76
CA GLU A 184 1.54 14.67 -1.54
C GLU A 184 0.63 13.47 -1.27
N VAL A 185 -0.05 12.94 -2.30
CA VAL A 185 -0.93 11.77 -2.16
C VAL A 185 -0.13 10.57 -1.63
N ILE A 186 1.02 10.27 -2.24
CA ILE A 186 1.92 9.19 -1.81
C ILE A 186 2.31 9.36 -0.35
N LYS A 187 2.75 10.57 0.04
CA LYS A 187 3.14 10.86 1.42
C LYS A 187 1.98 10.60 2.40
N ARG A 188 0.76 11.02 2.07
CA ARG A 188 -0.41 10.81 2.93
C ARG A 188 -0.82 9.33 3.02
N ILE A 189 -0.69 8.58 1.93
CA ILE A 189 -0.87 7.12 1.94
C ILE A 189 0.14 6.46 2.87
N GLU A 190 1.43 6.79 2.74
CA GLU A 190 2.48 6.25 3.60
C GLU A 190 2.25 6.61 5.08
N GLU A 191 1.88 7.85 5.39
CA GLU A 191 1.55 8.28 6.76
C GLU A 191 0.35 7.53 7.34
N ALA A 192 -0.71 7.31 6.57
CA ALA A 192 -1.91 6.63 7.03
C ALA A 192 -1.73 5.12 7.22
N THR A 193 -0.81 4.52 6.45
CA THR A 193 -0.49 3.10 6.48
C THR A 193 0.70 2.76 7.37
N ALA A 194 1.48 3.77 7.80
CA ALA A 194 2.58 3.60 8.72
C ALA A 194 2.06 3.04 10.05
N ILE A 195 2.43 1.80 10.35
CA ILE A 195 2.12 1.16 11.63
C ILE A 195 2.84 1.94 12.73
N ILE A 196 2.10 2.74 13.49
CA ILE A 196 2.57 3.31 14.75
C ILE A 196 2.71 2.15 15.74
N TYR A 197 3.95 1.79 16.08
CA TYR A 197 4.29 0.84 17.15
C TYR A 197 4.24 1.51 18.52
#